data_AF-A0A7S1EM29-F1
#
_entry.id   AF-A0A7S1EM29-F1
#
_cell.length_a   1.000
_cell.length_b   1.000
_cell.length_c   1.000
_cell.angle_alpha   90.00
_cell.angle_beta   90.00
_cell.angle_gamma   90.00
#
_symmetry.space_group_name_H-M   'P 1'
#
loop_
_entity.id
_entity.type
_entity.pdbx_description
1 polymer ?
#
loop_
_entity_poly.entity_id
_entity_poly.type
_entity_poly.pdbx_seq_one_letter_code
_entity_poly.pdbx_strand_id
1 'polypeptide(L)'
;AADATSGARVGAANVNTVRIVPMIDYVLVEPTTHDALRPDVILQLGSRLTSKRLCQFLEASAIERGAEWVVVEPSARRLDPAHCVSVRVESSMAHAAAVLEHALLSSSGAAYATSENKESCVAFAELAVAVGSAVAREAVAALRDITANEGLSEIAVAVSVSERLPETMGLFLGNSMPIRDVDAFSGLKYFTDDIRARSTTKTSYGAPVTANRGASGIDGVLSTAAGYAAGLGHPVTLIVGDVSFQHDSNGLLFLRDRPGQPPVTVVVVNNGGGGIFSFLPVAAQVDDAAFNRLFATPPDVSRRGLCEAHRVAYAHPRSMAELDAALDQAWGEDAQHRVIEVTTSRARNLVQHKMIQRRCARAARHALGLSAAMSGKCEASVSSA
;
A
#
# COMPACT_ATOMS: atom_id res chain seq x y z
N ALA A 1 -5.71 9.80 4.09
CA ALA A 1 -5.18 8.46 3.78
C ALA A 1 -4.34 8.54 2.51
N ALA A 2 -3.45 7.57 2.25
CA ALA A 2 -2.60 7.56 1.05
C ALA A 2 -2.62 6.16 0.40
N ASP A 3 -2.93 6.06 -0.89
CA ASP A 3 -2.86 4.80 -1.65
C ASP A 3 -1.39 4.40 -1.89
N ALA A 4 -1.10 3.11 -2.05
CA ALA A 4 0.26 2.62 -2.39
C ALA A 4 0.91 3.38 -3.56
N THR A 5 0.14 3.65 -4.62
CA THR A 5 0.62 4.30 -5.85
C THR A 5 0.87 5.80 -5.69
N SER A 6 0.46 6.40 -4.56
CA SER A 6 0.85 7.79 -4.24
C SER A 6 2.33 7.92 -3.90
N GLY A 7 3.02 6.82 -3.55
CA GLY A 7 4.41 6.81 -3.12
C GLY A 7 4.66 7.36 -1.71
N ALA A 8 3.69 8.05 -1.10
CA ALA A 8 3.86 8.73 0.18
C ALA A 8 4.11 7.80 1.38
N ARG A 9 3.84 6.49 1.23
CA ARG A 9 4.06 5.47 2.27
C ARG A 9 5.24 4.55 2.01
N VAL A 10 5.88 4.68 0.85
CA VAL A 10 7.01 3.83 0.42
C VAL A 10 8.28 4.67 0.44
N GLY A 11 9.33 4.22 1.11
CA GLY A 11 10.62 4.95 1.12
C GLY A 11 10.61 6.33 1.80
N ALA A 12 9.46 6.83 2.30
CA ALA A 12 9.40 8.08 3.05
C ALA A 12 10.25 7.99 4.34
N ALA A 13 10.84 9.11 4.76
CA ALA A 13 11.66 9.24 5.97
C ALA A 13 11.60 10.67 6.54
N ASN A 14 11.60 10.81 7.88
CA ASN A 14 11.58 12.08 8.61
C ASN A 14 10.46 13.07 8.22
N VAL A 15 9.29 12.56 7.84
CA VAL A 15 8.14 13.37 7.46
C VAL A 15 7.24 13.63 8.69
N ASN A 16 7.77 14.34 9.70
CA ASN A 16 7.01 14.62 10.94
C ASN A 16 5.85 15.62 10.73
N THR A 17 5.81 16.30 9.59
CA THR A 17 4.84 17.35 9.28
C THR A 17 3.62 16.86 8.51
N VAL A 18 3.64 15.65 7.95
CA VAL A 18 2.53 15.12 7.14
C VAL A 18 1.71 14.12 7.95
N ARG A 19 0.45 14.46 8.23
CA ARG A 19 -0.51 13.60 8.93
C ARG A 19 -1.10 12.56 7.97
N ILE A 20 -0.48 11.39 7.89
CA ILE A 20 -1.01 10.23 7.15
C ILE A 20 -1.74 9.32 8.15
N VAL A 21 -2.98 8.93 7.85
CA VAL A 21 -3.69 7.88 8.59
C VAL A 21 -3.07 6.51 8.24
N PRO A 22 -2.34 5.85 9.16
CA PRO A 22 -1.73 4.57 8.88
C PRO A 22 -2.81 3.48 8.73
N MET A 23 -2.55 2.49 7.87
CA MET A 23 -3.33 1.25 7.81
C MET A 23 -4.86 1.48 7.67
N ILE A 24 -5.30 2.51 6.91
CA ILE A 24 -6.73 2.89 6.84
C ILE A 24 -7.65 1.72 6.46
N ASP A 25 -7.21 0.81 5.57
CA ASP A 25 -7.98 -0.39 5.22
C ASP A 25 -8.26 -1.28 6.45
N TYR A 26 -7.28 -1.39 7.36
CA TYR A 26 -7.39 -2.20 8.57
C TYR A 26 -8.08 -1.46 9.72
N VAL A 27 -7.99 -0.13 9.76
CA VAL A 27 -8.81 0.70 10.65
C VAL A 27 -10.28 0.43 10.36
N LEU A 28 -10.67 0.49 9.10
CA LEU A 28 -12.04 0.30 8.63
C LEU A 28 -12.53 -1.15 8.73
N VAL A 29 -11.73 -2.10 9.23
CA VAL A 29 -12.23 -3.44 9.59
C VAL A 29 -13.22 -3.37 10.75
N GLU A 30 -13.01 -2.44 11.67
CA GLU A 30 -13.87 -2.24 12.82
C GLU A 30 -15.05 -1.30 12.46
N PRO A 31 -16.30 -1.78 12.49
CA PRO A 31 -17.46 -0.98 12.04
C PRO A 31 -17.66 0.31 12.83
N THR A 32 -17.32 0.32 14.13
CA THR A 32 -17.45 1.54 14.96
C THR A 32 -16.55 2.69 14.50
N THR A 33 -15.50 2.40 13.72
CA THR A 33 -14.65 3.45 13.10
C THR A 33 -15.33 4.15 11.94
N HIS A 34 -16.34 3.54 11.30
CA HIS A 34 -16.99 4.12 10.13
C HIS A 34 -17.74 5.39 10.53
N ASP A 35 -18.49 5.35 11.64
CA ASP A 35 -19.18 6.54 12.14
C ASP A 35 -18.21 7.57 12.72
N ALA A 36 -17.20 7.13 13.47
CA ALA A 36 -16.27 8.02 14.16
C ALA A 36 -15.31 8.76 13.22
N LEU A 37 -14.98 8.16 12.07
CA LEU A 37 -14.05 8.72 11.09
C LEU A 37 -14.74 9.16 9.80
N ARG A 38 -16.07 9.26 9.79
CA ARG A 38 -16.84 9.68 8.62
C ARG A 38 -16.51 11.12 8.23
N PRO A 39 -16.11 11.39 6.98
CA PRO A 39 -15.88 12.75 6.51
C PRO A 39 -17.17 13.45 6.05
N ASP A 40 -17.21 14.77 6.18
CA ASP A 40 -18.24 15.62 5.56
C ASP A 40 -17.84 16.08 4.14
N VAL A 41 -16.55 16.09 3.85
CA VAL A 41 -15.98 16.45 2.54
C VAL A 41 -14.85 15.49 2.20
N ILE A 42 -14.83 15.01 0.95
CA ILE A 42 -13.82 14.12 0.41
C ILE A 42 -13.10 14.83 -0.72
N LEU A 43 -11.83 15.18 -0.50
CA LEU A 43 -10.93 15.62 -1.57
C LEU A 43 -10.02 14.46 -1.97
N GLN A 44 -10.23 13.93 -3.17
CA GLN A 44 -9.40 12.87 -3.73
C GLN A 44 -8.46 13.43 -4.80
N LEU A 45 -7.16 13.27 -4.59
CA LEU A 45 -6.13 13.61 -5.56
C LEU A 45 -5.70 12.34 -6.31
N GLY A 46 -5.92 12.31 -7.62
CA GLY A 46 -5.78 11.11 -8.44
C GLY A 46 -7.02 10.20 -8.41
N SER A 47 -6.92 9.03 -9.03
CA SER A 47 -8.02 8.07 -9.18
C SER A 47 -7.58 6.65 -8.84
N ARG A 48 -8.54 5.71 -8.86
CA ARG A 48 -8.29 4.24 -8.78
C ARG A 48 -7.63 3.77 -7.47
N LEU A 49 -8.22 4.15 -6.35
CA LEU A 49 -7.86 3.61 -5.03
C LEU A 49 -7.82 2.07 -5.05
N THR A 50 -6.82 1.50 -4.39
CA THR A 50 -6.56 0.06 -4.32
C THR A 50 -7.46 -0.63 -3.29
N SER A 51 -7.59 -0.03 -2.11
CA SER A 51 -8.42 -0.53 -1.02
C SER A 51 -9.90 -0.49 -1.39
N LYS A 52 -10.50 -1.67 -1.60
CA LYS A 52 -11.94 -1.83 -1.76
C LYS A 52 -12.69 -1.26 -0.55
N ARG A 53 -12.17 -1.48 0.65
CA ARG A 53 -12.83 -1.09 1.90
C ARG A 53 -12.87 0.44 2.05
N LEU A 54 -11.78 1.11 1.70
CA LEU A 54 -11.72 2.57 1.66
C LEU A 54 -12.71 3.12 0.62
N CYS A 55 -12.77 2.55 -0.59
CA CYS A 55 -13.76 2.96 -1.59
C CYS A 55 -15.18 2.86 -1.03
N GLN A 56 -15.55 1.71 -0.47
CA GLN A 56 -16.90 1.49 0.09
C GLN A 56 -17.22 2.47 1.23
N PHE A 57 -16.24 2.77 2.08
CA PHE A 57 -16.39 3.74 3.16
C PHE A 57 -16.62 5.16 2.64
N LEU A 58 -15.88 5.60 1.62
CA LEU A 58 -16.04 6.91 1.01
C LEU A 58 -17.37 7.02 0.23
N GLU A 59 -17.74 5.96 -0.51
CA GLU A 59 -19.02 5.84 -1.21
C GLU A 59 -20.20 5.92 -0.24
N ALA A 60 -20.16 5.17 0.87
CA ALA A 60 -21.19 5.23 1.91
C ALA A 60 -21.27 6.64 2.53
N SER A 61 -20.13 7.29 2.77
CA SER A 61 -20.10 8.66 3.31
C SER A 61 -20.77 9.66 2.35
N ALA A 62 -20.52 9.55 1.05
CA ALA A 62 -21.13 10.40 0.03
C ALA A 62 -22.63 10.11 -0.14
N ILE A 63 -23.02 8.83 -0.25
CA ILE A 63 -24.39 8.41 -0.58
C ILE A 63 -25.33 8.53 0.62
N GLU A 64 -24.93 8.05 1.79
CA GLU A 64 -25.82 7.94 2.96
C GLU A 64 -25.90 9.24 3.76
N ARG A 65 -24.87 10.09 3.67
CA ARG A 65 -24.70 11.27 4.52
C ARG A 65 -24.43 12.56 3.75
N GLY A 66 -24.37 12.49 2.41
CA GLY A 66 -24.25 13.66 1.56
C GLY A 66 -22.88 14.33 1.60
N ALA A 67 -21.82 13.59 1.95
CA ALA A 67 -20.47 14.14 1.93
C ALA A 67 -20.11 14.64 0.52
N GLU A 68 -19.61 15.86 0.41
CA GLU A 68 -19.23 16.43 -0.88
C GLU A 68 -17.94 15.78 -1.36
N TRP A 69 -17.95 15.14 -2.53
CA TRP A 69 -16.79 14.43 -3.06
C TRP A 69 -16.23 15.15 -4.28
N VAL A 70 -15.05 15.74 -4.10
CA VAL A 70 -14.25 16.40 -5.14
C VAL A 70 -13.12 15.47 -5.59
N VAL A 71 -13.05 15.17 -6.89
CA VAL A 71 -11.94 14.41 -7.49
C VAL A 71 -11.12 15.33 -8.40
N VAL A 72 -9.80 15.35 -8.19
CA VAL A 72 -8.83 16.08 -9.01
C VAL A 72 -7.96 15.10 -9.79
N GLU A 73 -8.00 15.17 -11.12
CA GLU A 73 -7.23 14.28 -11.99
C GLU A 73 -6.89 14.95 -13.33
N PRO A 74 -5.68 14.75 -13.90
CA PRO A 74 -5.28 15.31 -15.19
C PRO A 74 -5.85 14.50 -16.36
N SER A 75 -7.16 14.33 -16.41
CA SER A 75 -7.87 13.54 -17.42
C SER A 75 -9.28 14.07 -17.57
N ALA A 76 -9.91 13.90 -18.73
CA ALA A 76 -11.34 14.15 -18.92
C ALA A 76 -12.23 12.92 -18.59
N ARG A 77 -11.61 11.75 -18.34
CA ARG A 77 -12.35 10.48 -18.19
C ARG A 77 -13.11 10.40 -16.86
N ARG A 78 -14.36 9.98 -16.91
CA ARG A 78 -15.16 9.75 -15.70
C ARG A 78 -14.76 8.42 -15.03
N LEU A 79 -13.99 8.52 -13.94
CA LEU A 79 -13.57 7.39 -13.09
C LEU A 79 -14.33 7.44 -11.76
N ASP A 80 -15.63 7.20 -11.85
CA ASP A 80 -16.61 7.30 -10.76
C ASP A 80 -17.63 6.15 -10.90
N PRO A 81 -17.26 4.92 -10.48
CA PRO A 81 -18.08 3.73 -10.69
C PRO A 81 -19.35 3.72 -9.84
N ALA A 82 -19.36 4.40 -8.70
CA ALA A 82 -20.50 4.51 -7.81
C ALA A 82 -21.41 5.71 -8.12
N HIS A 83 -21.02 6.55 -9.08
CA HIS A 83 -21.78 7.74 -9.51
C HIS A 83 -22.05 8.74 -8.37
N CYS A 84 -21.12 8.85 -7.41
CA CYS A 84 -21.27 9.64 -6.19
C CYS A 84 -20.27 10.79 -6.07
N VAL A 85 -19.45 11.04 -7.10
CA VAL A 85 -18.56 12.21 -7.17
C VAL A 85 -19.39 13.46 -7.46
N SER A 86 -19.32 14.45 -6.57
CA SER A 86 -20.04 15.72 -6.67
C SER A 86 -19.39 16.67 -7.68
N VAL A 87 -18.07 16.80 -7.62
CA VAL A 87 -17.31 17.73 -8.45
C VAL A 87 -16.08 17.03 -9.03
N ARG A 88 -15.85 17.22 -10.33
CA ARG A 88 -14.65 16.73 -11.01
C ARG A 88 -13.84 17.90 -11.53
N VAL A 89 -12.57 17.94 -11.14
CA VAL A 89 -11.62 18.98 -11.53
C VAL A 89 -10.55 18.36 -12.42
N GLU A 90 -10.55 18.74 -13.70
CA GLU A 90 -9.47 18.37 -14.61
C GLU A 90 -8.27 19.31 -14.39
N SER A 91 -7.26 18.82 -13.68
CA SER A 91 -6.06 19.60 -13.37
C SER A 91 -4.88 18.68 -13.06
N SER A 92 -3.67 19.18 -13.30
CA SER A 92 -2.47 18.51 -12.77
C SER A 92 -2.43 18.62 -11.25
N MET A 93 -1.88 17.61 -10.58
CA MET A 93 -1.77 17.63 -9.11
C MET A 93 -0.94 18.83 -8.63
N ALA A 94 0.11 19.20 -9.38
CA ALA A 94 0.95 20.36 -9.07
C ALA A 94 0.16 21.68 -9.13
N HIS A 95 -0.66 21.86 -10.17
CA HIS A 95 -1.48 23.06 -10.29
C HIS A 95 -2.57 23.12 -9.20
N ALA A 96 -3.25 22.00 -8.94
CA ALA A 96 -4.25 21.94 -7.88
C ALA A 96 -3.66 22.22 -6.50
N ALA A 97 -2.47 21.69 -6.20
CA ALA A 97 -1.77 21.97 -4.95
C ALA A 97 -1.44 23.46 -4.80
N ALA A 98 -0.92 24.11 -5.85
CA ALA A 98 -0.61 25.55 -5.82
C ALA A 98 -1.85 26.42 -5.58
N VAL A 99 -2.99 26.06 -6.20
CA VAL A 99 -4.26 26.76 -5.99
C VAL A 99 -4.76 26.60 -4.56
N LEU A 100 -4.71 25.38 -4.01
CA LEU A 100 -5.13 25.10 -2.63
C LEU A 100 -4.23 25.83 -1.62
N GLU A 101 -2.91 25.83 -1.83
CA GLU A 101 -1.95 26.54 -0.99
C GLU A 101 -2.22 28.05 -1.01
N HIS A 102 -2.41 28.64 -2.19
CA HIS A 102 -2.74 30.06 -2.31
C HIS A 102 -4.06 30.40 -1.60
N ALA A 103 -5.09 29.57 -1.77
CA ALA A 103 -6.38 29.77 -1.11
C ALA A 103 -6.27 29.69 0.42
N LEU A 104 -5.45 28.78 0.95
CA LEU A 104 -5.22 28.62 2.39
C LEU A 104 -4.40 29.75 3.02
N LEU A 105 -3.50 30.39 2.24
CA LEU A 105 -2.57 31.41 2.74
C LEU A 105 -3.00 32.86 2.45
N SER A 106 -3.89 33.11 1.49
CA SER A 106 -4.29 34.47 1.10
C SER A 106 -5.11 35.18 2.21
N SER A 107 -4.74 36.41 2.53
CA SER A 107 -5.31 37.21 3.64
C SER A 107 -6.69 37.80 3.36
N SER A 108 -7.18 37.71 2.13
CA SER A 108 -8.48 38.24 1.67
C SER A 108 -9.66 37.28 1.84
N GLY A 109 -9.39 36.01 2.18
CA GLY A 109 -10.39 35.08 2.69
C GLY A 109 -10.14 34.87 4.17
N ALA A 110 -11.20 34.81 4.99
CA ALA A 110 -11.10 34.35 6.37
C ALA A 110 -10.59 32.90 6.36
N ALA A 111 -9.26 32.78 6.37
CA ALA A 111 -8.47 31.58 6.16
C ALA A 111 -8.82 30.54 7.23
N TYR A 112 -8.71 29.25 6.92
CA TYR A 112 -8.95 28.12 7.84
C TYR A 112 -8.58 28.38 9.32
N ALA A 113 -7.52 29.15 9.57
CA ALA A 113 -7.11 29.66 10.88
C ALA A 113 -8.22 30.29 11.75
N THR A 114 -9.22 30.96 11.16
CA THR A 114 -10.35 31.64 11.82
C THR A 114 -11.69 30.94 11.60
N SER A 115 -11.71 29.75 11.01
CA SER A 115 -12.94 28.98 10.77
C SER A 115 -13.48 28.41 12.09
N GLU A 116 -14.80 28.48 12.29
CA GLU A 116 -15.50 27.81 13.40
C GLU A 116 -15.34 26.28 13.35
N ASN A 117 -15.08 25.71 12.16
CA ASN A 117 -14.85 24.27 11.97
C ASN A 117 -13.40 23.84 12.18
N LYS A 118 -12.48 24.76 12.48
CA LYS A 118 -11.05 24.43 12.62
C LYS A 118 -10.82 23.38 13.71
N GLU A 119 -11.45 23.56 14.87
CA GLU A 119 -11.28 22.67 16.01
C GLU A 119 -11.78 21.26 15.70
N SER A 120 -12.96 21.13 15.09
CA SER A 120 -13.50 19.83 14.70
C SER A 120 -12.65 19.14 13.62
N CYS A 121 -12.13 19.88 12.63
CA CYS A 121 -11.21 19.33 11.64
C CYS A 121 -9.89 18.83 12.26
N VAL A 122 -9.33 19.57 13.23
CA VAL A 122 -8.12 19.15 13.95
C VAL A 122 -8.39 17.90 14.78
N ALA A 123 -9.49 17.88 15.54
CA ALA A 123 -9.89 16.73 16.34
C ALA A 123 -10.14 15.48 15.48
N PHE A 124 -10.82 15.63 14.33
CA PHE A 124 -11.01 14.57 13.36
C PHE A 124 -9.69 13.99 12.85
N ALA A 125 -8.75 14.86 12.44
CA ALA A 125 -7.44 14.44 11.95
C ALA A 125 -6.63 13.72 13.03
N GLU A 126 -6.66 14.22 14.27
CA GLU A 126 -5.95 13.63 15.42
C GLU A 126 -6.53 12.27 15.79
N LEU A 127 -7.86 12.14 15.84
CA LEU A 127 -8.54 10.87 16.08
C LEU A 127 -8.19 9.84 15.01
N ALA A 128 -8.28 10.21 13.73
CA ALA A 128 -7.98 9.31 12.61
C ALA A 128 -6.52 8.80 12.67
N VAL A 129 -5.56 9.71 12.92
CA VAL A 129 -4.14 9.34 13.05
C VAL A 129 -3.89 8.50 14.30
N ALA A 130 -4.52 8.82 15.44
CA ALA A 130 -4.36 8.07 16.69
C ALA A 130 -4.87 6.64 16.57
N VAL A 131 -6.07 6.46 16.00
CA VAL A 131 -6.66 5.13 15.75
C VAL A 131 -5.79 4.34 14.76
N GLY A 132 -5.39 4.94 13.64
CA GLY A 132 -4.52 4.29 12.67
C GLY A 132 -3.14 3.93 13.25
N SER A 133 -2.59 4.76 14.15
CA SER A 133 -1.34 4.46 14.86
C SER A 133 -1.48 3.28 15.83
N ALA A 134 -2.61 3.16 16.53
CA ALA A 134 -2.88 2.01 17.38
C ALA A 134 -3.01 0.72 16.55
N VAL A 135 -3.71 0.79 15.42
CA VAL A 135 -3.83 -0.30 14.46
C VAL A 135 -2.46 -0.71 13.89
N ALA A 136 -1.63 0.26 13.49
CA ALA A 136 -0.30 -0.01 12.94
C ALA A 136 0.62 -0.71 13.96
N ARG A 137 0.63 -0.27 15.23
CA ARG A 137 1.38 -0.94 16.29
C ARG A 137 0.93 -2.39 16.50
N GLU A 138 -0.37 -2.63 16.46
CA GLU A 138 -0.92 -3.99 16.58
C GLU A 138 -0.58 -4.85 15.36
N ALA A 139 -0.62 -4.28 14.15
CA ALA A 139 -0.22 -4.98 12.91
C ALA A 139 1.26 -5.35 12.93
N VAL A 140 2.13 -4.46 13.40
CA VAL A 140 3.56 -4.74 13.61
C VAL A 140 3.76 -5.91 14.57
N ALA A 141 3.10 -5.89 15.74
CA ALA A 141 3.19 -6.97 16.70
C ALA A 141 2.73 -8.31 16.09
N ALA A 142 1.62 -8.28 15.36
CA ALA A 142 1.08 -9.46 14.69
C ALA A 142 2.00 -10.00 13.58
N LEU A 143 2.63 -9.12 12.80
CA LEU A 143 3.58 -9.52 11.77
C LEU A 143 4.86 -10.11 12.37
N ARG A 144 5.33 -9.56 13.49
CA ARG A 144 6.46 -10.12 14.25
C ARG A 144 6.14 -11.55 14.73
N ASP A 145 4.95 -11.75 15.29
CA ASP A 145 4.51 -13.08 15.73
C ASP A 145 4.43 -14.07 14.56
N ILE A 146 3.86 -13.67 13.41
CA ILE A 146 3.84 -14.52 12.20
C ILE A 146 5.26 -14.85 11.76
N THR A 147 6.13 -13.85 11.66
CA THR A 147 7.49 -14.04 11.15
C THR A 147 8.29 -14.99 12.06
N ALA A 148 8.16 -14.85 13.38
CA ALA A 148 8.83 -15.71 14.35
C ALA A 148 8.34 -17.16 14.31
N ASN A 149 7.04 -17.38 14.09
CA ASN A 149 6.45 -18.73 14.14
C ASN A 149 6.42 -19.44 12.77
N GLU A 150 6.32 -18.69 11.67
CA GLU A 150 6.01 -19.23 10.35
C GLU A 150 7.06 -18.88 9.27
N GLY A 151 7.99 -17.96 9.57
CA GLY A 151 9.02 -17.50 8.65
C GLY A 151 8.49 -16.55 7.56
N LEU A 152 8.85 -16.84 6.30
CA LEU A 152 8.48 -16.04 5.14
C LEU A 152 6.96 -16.01 4.92
N SER A 153 6.39 -14.82 4.75
CA SER A 153 4.99 -14.58 4.39
C SER A 153 4.88 -13.51 3.30
N GLU A 154 3.76 -13.47 2.55
CA GLU A 154 3.54 -12.47 1.50
C GLU A 154 3.56 -11.05 2.07
N ILE A 155 2.94 -10.87 3.25
CA ILE A 155 2.94 -9.62 4.01
C ILE A 155 4.37 -9.19 4.39
N ALA A 156 5.18 -10.11 4.91
CA ALA A 156 6.56 -9.79 5.29
C ALA A 156 7.43 -9.40 4.08
N VAL A 157 7.19 -10.00 2.90
CA VAL A 157 7.85 -9.58 1.65
C VAL A 157 7.44 -8.17 1.26
N ALA A 158 6.13 -7.86 1.26
CA ALA A 158 5.63 -6.52 0.94
C ALA A 158 6.21 -5.45 1.87
N VAL A 159 6.29 -5.75 3.18
CA VAL A 159 6.89 -4.85 4.18
C VAL A 159 8.40 -4.73 3.98
N SER A 160 9.14 -5.83 3.83
CA SER A 160 10.60 -5.77 3.66
C SER A 160 10.99 -4.96 2.42
N VAL A 161 10.30 -5.14 1.29
CA VAL A 161 10.56 -4.37 0.06
C VAL A 161 10.15 -2.90 0.22
N SER A 162 8.93 -2.61 0.65
CA SER A 162 8.42 -1.22 0.64
C SER A 162 9.06 -0.32 1.71
N GLU A 163 9.49 -0.89 2.84
CA GLU A 163 10.06 -0.12 3.95
C GLU A 163 11.56 0.12 3.80
N ARG A 164 12.27 -0.79 3.14
CA ARG A 164 13.73 -0.73 2.94
C ARG A 164 14.17 -0.26 1.56
N LEU A 165 13.21 0.01 0.67
CA LEU A 165 13.51 0.55 -0.65
C LEU A 165 14.38 1.83 -0.53
N PRO A 166 15.56 1.87 -1.17
CA PRO A 166 16.39 3.07 -1.17
C PRO A 166 15.68 4.28 -1.79
N GLU A 167 15.95 5.49 -1.27
CA GLU A 167 15.33 6.74 -1.73
C GLU A 167 15.59 7.05 -3.22
N THR A 168 16.62 6.43 -3.82
CA THR A 168 17.01 6.62 -5.22
C THR A 168 16.34 5.63 -6.18
N MET A 169 15.39 4.81 -5.72
CA MET A 169 14.77 3.74 -6.49
C MET A 169 13.27 3.93 -6.64
N GLY A 170 12.72 3.36 -7.73
CA GLY A 170 11.28 3.23 -7.94
C GLY A 170 10.74 1.86 -7.50
N LEU A 171 9.44 1.79 -7.27
CA LEU A 171 8.71 0.55 -7.00
C LEU A 171 7.62 0.33 -8.04
N PHE A 172 7.63 -0.83 -8.67
CA PHE A 172 6.56 -1.29 -9.53
C PHE A 172 5.76 -2.38 -8.81
N LEU A 173 4.44 -2.23 -8.73
CA LEU A 173 3.58 -3.19 -8.05
C LEU A 173 2.80 -4.01 -9.07
N GLY A 174 2.97 -5.32 -8.99
CA GLY A 174 2.14 -6.28 -9.69
C GLY A 174 0.69 -6.22 -9.19
N ASN A 175 -0.24 -6.50 -10.09
CA ASN A 175 -1.66 -6.66 -9.74
C ASN A 175 -1.87 -7.89 -8.83
N SER A 176 -3.12 -8.10 -8.40
CA SER A 176 -3.50 -9.14 -7.41
C SER A 176 -3.07 -8.79 -5.98
N MET A 177 -2.53 -9.73 -5.20
CA MET A 177 -2.12 -9.50 -3.80
C MET A 177 -0.96 -8.53 -3.62
N PRO A 178 0.13 -8.50 -4.43
CA PRO A 178 1.27 -7.61 -4.20
C PRO A 178 0.92 -6.14 -3.98
N ILE A 179 0.13 -5.52 -4.87
CA ILE A 179 -0.31 -4.13 -4.66
C ILE A 179 -1.19 -3.96 -3.41
N ARG A 180 -2.03 -4.96 -3.08
CA ARG A 180 -2.92 -4.89 -1.90
C ARG A 180 -2.14 -5.04 -0.61
N ASP A 181 -1.09 -5.86 -0.59
CA ASP A 181 -0.24 -6.04 0.57
C ASP A 181 0.60 -4.80 0.83
N VAL A 182 1.16 -4.19 -0.23
CA VAL A 182 1.84 -2.89 -0.10
C VAL A 182 0.86 -1.79 0.29
N ASP A 183 -0.34 -1.75 -0.30
CA ASP A 183 -1.38 -0.77 0.07
C ASP A 183 -1.85 -0.95 1.52
N ALA A 184 -1.94 -2.18 2.01
CA ALA A 184 -2.31 -2.42 3.39
C ALA A 184 -1.17 -2.07 4.37
N PHE A 185 0.06 -2.50 4.09
CA PHE A 185 1.12 -2.62 5.10
C PHE A 185 2.33 -1.70 4.93
N SER A 186 2.40 -0.87 3.88
CA SER A 186 3.44 0.17 3.80
C SER A 186 3.19 1.32 4.77
N GLY A 187 4.27 1.88 5.31
CA GLY A 187 4.31 2.88 6.37
C GLY A 187 4.40 2.28 7.79
N LEU A 188 4.59 0.97 7.94
CA LEU A 188 4.70 0.33 9.25
C LEU A 188 6.05 0.58 9.95
N LYS A 189 7.12 0.91 9.22
CA LYS A 189 8.45 1.14 9.82
C LYS A 189 8.48 2.19 10.92
N TYR A 190 7.60 3.18 10.84
CA TYR A 190 7.47 4.26 11.83
C TYR A 190 6.95 3.78 13.19
N PHE A 191 6.45 2.56 13.27
CA PHE A 191 5.89 1.95 14.47
C PHE A 191 6.79 0.82 15.02
N THR A 192 8.03 0.71 14.51
CA THR A 192 9.06 -0.22 14.97
C THR A 192 10.37 0.50 15.24
N ASP A 193 11.00 0.25 16.39
CA ASP A 193 12.30 0.86 16.69
C ASP A 193 13.44 0.35 15.77
N ASP A 194 13.42 -0.93 15.38
CA ASP A 194 14.47 -1.55 14.54
C ASP A 194 14.56 -0.99 13.12
N ILE A 195 13.43 -0.63 12.50
CA ILE A 195 13.41 -0.09 11.13
C ILE A 195 13.59 1.44 11.18
N ARG A 196 13.07 2.10 12.22
CA ARG A 196 13.30 3.53 12.47
C ARG A 196 14.78 3.86 12.68
N ALA A 197 15.56 2.96 13.29
CA ALA A 197 17.00 3.10 13.45
C ALA A 197 17.78 3.08 12.12
N ARG A 198 17.20 2.55 11.04
CA ARG A 198 17.78 2.58 9.68
C ARG A 198 17.28 3.76 8.85
N SER A 199 16.43 4.62 9.43
CA SER A 199 15.96 5.83 8.77
C SER A 199 17.14 6.78 8.57
N THR A 200 17.28 7.28 7.34
CA THR A 200 18.23 8.35 7.01
C THR A 200 17.94 9.58 7.90
N THR A 201 18.88 10.51 8.04
CA THR A 201 18.63 11.83 8.67
C THR A 201 18.00 12.82 7.69
N LYS A 202 17.90 12.44 6.41
CA LYS A 202 17.36 13.28 5.34
C LYS A 202 15.84 13.12 5.27
N THR A 203 15.13 14.21 5.02
CA THR A 203 13.70 14.13 4.75
C THR A 203 13.46 13.60 3.34
N SER A 204 12.69 12.52 3.25
CA SER A 204 12.19 11.92 2.00
C SER A 204 10.67 11.84 2.06
N TYR A 205 9.99 12.39 1.06
CA TYR A 205 8.52 12.42 1.01
C TYR A 205 7.90 11.16 0.40
N GLY A 206 8.72 10.18 0.00
CA GLY A 206 8.28 8.94 -0.61
C GLY A 206 9.16 8.51 -1.78
N ALA A 207 8.78 7.42 -2.43
CA ALA A 207 9.41 6.90 -3.63
C ALA A 207 8.44 6.95 -4.83
N PRO A 208 8.93 7.01 -6.09
CA PRO A 208 8.10 6.79 -7.26
C PRO A 208 7.51 5.37 -7.22
N VAL A 209 6.18 5.27 -7.13
CA VAL A 209 5.46 3.98 -7.12
C VAL A 209 4.46 3.96 -8.27
N THR A 210 4.40 2.85 -9.02
CA THR A 210 3.39 2.68 -10.07
C THR A 210 2.93 1.23 -10.21
N ALA A 211 1.85 1.04 -10.96
CA ALA A 211 1.26 -0.26 -11.25
C ALA A 211 0.32 -0.17 -12.46
N ASN A 212 0.11 -1.30 -13.15
CA ASN A 212 -0.85 -1.40 -14.25
C ASN A 212 -2.30 -1.47 -13.73
N ARG A 213 -2.82 -0.36 -13.18
CA ARG A 213 -4.16 -0.27 -12.57
C ARG A 213 -5.28 0.15 -13.53
N GLY A 214 -4.95 0.24 -14.83
CA GLY A 214 -5.86 0.46 -15.95
C GLY A 214 -6.99 -0.58 -16.01
N ALA A 215 -6.69 -1.73 -16.58
CA ALA A 215 -7.55 -2.92 -16.57
C ALA A 215 -7.17 -3.91 -15.45
N SER A 216 -6.10 -3.63 -14.69
CA SER A 216 -5.59 -4.51 -13.63
C SER A 216 -5.13 -5.90 -14.12
N GLY A 217 -4.68 -5.98 -15.37
CA GLY A 217 -4.19 -7.22 -16.00
C GLY A 217 -2.91 -7.75 -15.39
N ILE A 218 -2.71 -9.07 -15.47
CA ILE A 218 -1.48 -9.75 -15.03
C ILE A 218 -0.43 -9.87 -16.15
N ASP A 219 -0.86 -9.56 -17.36
CA ASP A 219 -0.09 -9.53 -18.60
C ASP A 219 0.85 -8.31 -18.66
N GLY A 220 2.03 -8.52 -19.24
CA GLY A 220 2.99 -7.44 -19.51
C GLY A 220 3.58 -6.75 -18.28
N VAL A 221 3.40 -7.28 -17.06
CA VAL A 221 3.83 -6.62 -15.82
C VAL A 221 5.34 -6.48 -15.73
N LEU A 222 6.11 -7.51 -16.09
CA LEU A 222 7.57 -7.48 -16.04
C LEU A 222 8.14 -6.55 -17.12
N SER A 223 7.62 -6.65 -18.34
CA SER A 223 7.97 -5.80 -19.47
C SER A 223 7.67 -4.33 -19.17
N THR A 224 6.53 -4.03 -18.55
CA THR A 224 6.17 -2.66 -18.15
C THR A 224 7.09 -2.16 -17.05
N ALA A 225 7.45 -2.99 -16.06
CA ALA A 225 8.39 -2.60 -15.01
C ALA A 225 9.77 -2.27 -15.58
N ALA A 226 10.26 -3.03 -16.56
CA ALA A 226 11.51 -2.72 -17.27
C ALA A 226 11.42 -1.40 -18.05
N GLY A 227 10.31 -1.16 -18.76
CA GLY A 227 10.08 0.12 -19.43
C GLY A 227 9.97 1.31 -18.46
N TYR A 228 9.35 1.10 -17.30
CA TYR A 228 9.25 2.09 -16.23
C TYR A 228 10.63 2.45 -15.69
N ALA A 229 11.49 1.46 -15.42
CA ALA A 229 12.88 1.71 -15.00
C ALA A 229 13.65 2.55 -16.02
N ALA A 230 13.53 2.19 -17.30
CA ALA A 230 14.17 2.93 -18.39
C ALA A 230 13.65 4.38 -18.50
N GLY A 231 12.33 4.60 -18.39
CA GLY A 231 11.74 5.94 -18.45
C GLY A 231 12.01 6.79 -17.21
N LEU A 232 12.11 6.16 -16.03
CA LEU A 232 12.44 6.82 -14.77
C LEU A 232 13.94 7.17 -14.69
N GLY A 233 14.80 6.43 -15.38
CA GLY A 233 16.25 6.62 -15.32
C GLY A 233 16.87 6.15 -13.99
N HIS A 234 16.12 5.41 -13.18
CA HIS A 234 16.52 4.94 -11.85
C HIS A 234 16.26 3.44 -11.70
N PRO A 235 16.99 2.74 -10.82
CA PRO A 235 16.71 1.34 -10.50
C PRO A 235 15.27 1.16 -10.02
N VAL A 236 14.66 0.03 -10.37
CA VAL A 236 13.29 -0.29 -9.98
C VAL A 236 13.22 -1.67 -9.35
N THR A 237 12.48 -1.78 -8.25
CA THR A 237 12.05 -3.08 -7.71
C THR A 237 10.62 -3.36 -8.17
N LEU A 238 10.37 -4.55 -8.73
CA LEU A 238 9.05 -5.08 -9.06
C LEU A 238 8.66 -6.11 -7.99
N ILE A 239 7.50 -5.97 -7.36
CA ILE A 239 6.88 -7.08 -6.60
C ILE A 239 5.77 -7.69 -7.43
N VAL A 240 5.84 -8.98 -7.73
CA VAL A 240 4.91 -9.64 -8.66
C VAL A 240 4.53 -11.03 -8.16
N GLY A 241 3.28 -11.44 -8.44
CA GLY A 241 2.84 -12.82 -8.19
C GLY A 241 3.42 -13.79 -9.20
N ASP A 242 3.46 -15.06 -8.84
CA ASP A 242 4.14 -16.11 -9.60
C ASP A 242 3.44 -16.49 -10.91
N VAL A 243 2.11 -16.39 -10.97
CA VAL A 243 1.31 -16.52 -12.20
C VAL A 243 1.56 -15.33 -13.14
N SER A 244 1.59 -14.11 -12.60
CA SER A 244 1.84 -12.90 -13.39
C SER A 244 3.26 -12.89 -13.97
N PHE A 245 4.26 -13.33 -13.18
CA PHE A 245 5.62 -13.52 -13.66
C PHE A 245 5.68 -14.54 -14.81
N GLN A 246 4.95 -15.66 -14.67
CA GLN A 246 4.89 -16.68 -15.72
C GLN A 246 4.27 -16.12 -17.01
N HIS A 247 3.17 -15.38 -16.88
CA HIS A 247 2.43 -14.80 -18.01
C HIS A 247 3.29 -13.85 -18.85
N ASP A 248 4.24 -13.16 -18.22
CA ASP A 248 5.16 -12.23 -18.90
C ASP A 248 6.63 -12.66 -18.77
N SER A 249 6.88 -13.96 -18.73
CA SER A 249 8.24 -14.52 -18.59
C SER A 249 9.17 -14.12 -19.73
N ASN A 250 8.65 -13.93 -20.94
CA ASN A 250 9.40 -13.37 -22.07
C ASN A 250 9.88 -11.93 -21.82
N GLY A 251 9.27 -11.20 -20.88
CA GLY A 251 9.75 -9.89 -20.41
C GLY A 251 11.17 -9.93 -19.82
N LEU A 252 11.66 -11.11 -19.43
CA LEU A 252 13.07 -11.31 -19.04
C LEU A 252 14.06 -10.93 -20.16
N LEU A 253 13.62 -10.88 -21.43
CA LEU A 253 14.44 -10.34 -22.53
C LEU A 253 14.83 -8.87 -22.35
N PHE A 254 14.05 -8.11 -21.57
CA PHE A 254 14.36 -6.72 -21.22
C PHE A 254 15.30 -6.60 -20.03
N LEU A 255 15.54 -7.70 -19.29
CA LEU A 255 16.43 -7.73 -18.12
C LEU A 255 17.81 -8.27 -18.48
N ARG A 256 18.39 -7.78 -19.58
CA ARG A 256 19.75 -8.11 -20.01
C ARG A 256 20.64 -6.92 -19.77
N ASP A 257 21.81 -7.15 -19.19
CA ASP A 257 22.76 -6.07 -18.92
C ASP A 257 23.13 -5.34 -20.22
N ARG A 258 22.77 -4.06 -20.27
CA ARG A 258 23.08 -3.13 -21.37
C ARG A 258 23.68 -1.87 -20.76
N PRO A 259 24.73 -1.28 -21.36
CA PRO A 259 25.31 -0.03 -20.86
C PRO A 259 24.24 1.07 -20.69
N GLY A 260 24.18 1.65 -19.49
CA GLY A 260 23.26 2.74 -19.17
C GLY A 260 21.82 2.33 -18.85
N GLN A 261 21.48 1.04 -18.87
CA GLN A 261 20.15 0.57 -18.47
C GLN A 261 20.04 0.50 -16.93
N PRO A 262 19.04 1.14 -16.30
CA PRO A 262 18.85 1.00 -14.85
C PRO A 262 18.49 -0.43 -14.45
N PRO A 263 19.09 -0.97 -13.38
CA PRO A 263 18.84 -2.33 -12.95
C PRO A 263 17.39 -2.51 -12.45
N VAL A 264 16.87 -3.71 -12.68
CA VAL A 264 15.52 -4.11 -12.24
C VAL A 264 15.63 -5.33 -11.36
N THR A 265 15.14 -5.21 -10.13
CA THR A 265 15.02 -6.32 -9.18
C THR A 265 13.59 -6.82 -9.18
N VAL A 266 13.36 -8.08 -9.52
CA VAL A 266 12.03 -8.70 -9.58
C VAL A 266 11.86 -9.62 -8.39
N VAL A 267 11.04 -9.22 -7.43
CA VAL A 267 10.64 -10.04 -6.29
C VAL A 267 9.38 -10.81 -6.65
N VAL A 268 9.52 -12.11 -6.87
CA VAL A 268 8.41 -13.01 -7.23
C VAL A 268 7.87 -13.66 -5.96
N VAL A 269 6.62 -13.34 -5.60
CA VAL A 269 5.90 -14.00 -4.51
C VAL A 269 5.26 -15.27 -5.05
N ASN A 270 5.88 -16.42 -4.74
CA ASN A 270 5.44 -17.74 -5.17
C ASN A 270 4.65 -18.46 -4.08
N ASN A 271 3.32 -18.31 -4.13
CA ASN A 271 2.38 -19.02 -3.28
C ASN A 271 1.70 -20.21 -4.00
N GLY A 272 2.21 -20.57 -5.19
CA GLY A 272 1.69 -21.66 -6.03
C GLY A 272 0.35 -21.34 -6.69
N GLY A 273 0.17 -20.14 -7.26
CA GLY A 273 -1.00 -19.80 -8.07
C GLY A 273 -1.70 -18.47 -7.75
N GLY A 274 -2.94 -18.32 -8.20
CA GLY A 274 -3.79 -17.15 -7.96
C GLY A 274 -4.23 -17.01 -6.49
N GLY A 275 -3.32 -16.60 -5.60
CA GLY A 275 -3.59 -16.49 -4.16
C GLY A 275 -4.78 -15.60 -3.77
N ILE A 276 -5.08 -14.58 -4.59
CA ILE A 276 -6.23 -13.68 -4.37
C ILE A 276 -7.57 -14.40 -4.36
N PHE A 277 -7.73 -15.50 -5.11
CA PHE A 277 -9.01 -16.20 -5.18
C PHE A 277 -9.40 -16.83 -3.83
N SER A 278 -8.42 -17.09 -2.96
CA SER A 278 -8.68 -17.54 -1.58
C SER A 278 -9.37 -16.47 -0.72
N PHE A 279 -9.31 -15.20 -1.10
CA PHE A 279 -10.00 -14.09 -0.43
C PHE A 279 -11.41 -13.86 -0.95
N LEU A 280 -11.80 -14.50 -2.07
CA LEU A 280 -13.10 -14.32 -2.70
C LEU A 280 -14.10 -15.39 -2.24
N PRO A 281 -15.42 -15.09 -2.26
CA PRO A 281 -16.45 -16.06 -1.85
C PRO A 281 -16.40 -17.40 -2.58
N VAL A 282 -15.89 -17.40 -3.82
CA VAL A 282 -15.77 -18.61 -4.65
C VAL A 282 -14.94 -19.72 -3.99
N ALA A 283 -13.98 -19.39 -3.12
CA ALA A 283 -13.15 -20.37 -2.42
C ALA A 283 -13.97 -21.31 -1.50
N ALA A 284 -15.16 -20.88 -1.05
CA ALA A 284 -16.06 -21.70 -0.24
C ALA A 284 -17.17 -22.38 -1.06
N GLN A 285 -17.20 -22.16 -2.38
CA GLN A 285 -18.30 -22.63 -3.27
C GLN A 285 -17.89 -23.81 -4.16
N VAL A 286 -16.61 -24.16 -4.20
CA VAL A 286 -16.06 -25.25 -5.00
C VAL A 286 -15.15 -26.13 -4.14
N ASP A 287 -14.97 -27.39 -4.52
CA ASP A 287 -13.99 -28.25 -3.87
C ASP A 287 -12.54 -27.85 -4.20
N ASP A 288 -11.58 -28.35 -3.43
CA ASP A 288 -10.16 -28.00 -3.56
C ASP A 288 -9.56 -28.38 -4.93
N ALA A 289 -10.04 -29.45 -5.56
CA ALA A 289 -9.55 -29.90 -6.86
C ALA A 289 -10.01 -28.94 -7.97
N ALA A 290 -11.29 -28.58 -7.97
CA ALA A 290 -11.86 -27.57 -8.85
C ALA A 290 -11.24 -26.20 -8.60
N PHE A 291 -11.04 -25.81 -7.33
CA PHE A 291 -10.38 -24.56 -6.97
C PHE A 291 -8.97 -24.49 -7.57
N ASN A 292 -8.17 -25.55 -7.38
CA ASN A 292 -6.81 -25.61 -7.89
C ASN A 292 -6.78 -25.56 -9.42
N ARG A 293 -7.67 -26.30 -10.09
CA ARG A 293 -7.70 -26.39 -11.56
C ARG A 293 -8.19 -25.10 -12.24
N LEU A 294 -9.15 -24.40 -11.64
CA LEU A 294 -9.88 -23.30 -12.30
C LEU A 294 -9.48 -21.90 -11.80
N PHE A 295 -9.00 -21.78 -10.57
CA PHE A 295 -8.73 -20.48 -9.94
C PHE A 295 -7.27 -20.34 -9.50
N ALA A 296 -6.75 -21.29 -8.73
CA ALA A 296 -5.36 -21.21 -8.32
C ALA A 296 -4.42 -21.35 -9.52
N THR A 297 -4.65 -22.33 -10.40
CA THR A 297 -3.89 -22.53 -11.64
C THR A 297 -2.36 -22.46 -11.41
N PRO A 298 -1.81 -23.27 -10.48
CA PRO A 298 -0.38 -23.24 -10.17
C PRO A 298 0.45 -23.46 -11.44
N PRO A 299 1.39 -22.57 -11.78
CA PRO A 299 2.28 -22.79 -12.91
C PRO A 299 3.26 -23.94 -12.62
N ASP A 300 3.33 -24.92 -13.52
CA ASP A 300 4.31 -26.00 -13.48
C ASP A 300 5.55 -25.64 -14.31
N VAL A 301 6.32 -24.66 -13.81
CA VAL A 301 7.51 -24.12 -14.50
C VAL A 301 8.64 -23.81 -13.53
N SER A 302 9.87 -24.17 -13.94
CA SER A 302 11.10 -23.76 -13.25
C SER A 302 11.43 -22.30 -13.52
N ARG A 303 11.18 -21.44 -12.52
CA ARG A 303 11.52 -20.00 -12.57
C ARG A 303 13.03 -19.76 -12.61
N ARG A 304 13.81 -20.57 -11.88
CA ARG A 304 15.27 -20.62 -12.03
C ARG A 304 15.66 -20.90 -13.49
N GLY A 305 15.06 -21.92 -14.11
CA GLY A 305 15.33 -22.29 -15.50
C GLY A 305 14.99 -21.18 -16.49
N LEU A 306 13.88 -20.46 -16.27
CA LEU A 306 13.54 -19.26 -17.05
C LEU A 306 14.63 -18.18 -16.91
N CYS A 307 15.08 -17.90 -15.69
CA CYS A 307 16.14 -16.90 -15.46
C CYS A 307 17.47 -17.32 -16.11
N GLU A 308 17.86 -18.59 -15.98
CA GLU A 308 19.07 -19.15 -16.59
C GLU A 308 19.03 -19.06 -18.12
N ALA A 309 17.91 -19.41 -18.75
CA ALA A 309 17.72 -19.30 -20.19
C ALA A 309 17.86 -17.86 -20.70
N HIS A 310 17.47 -16.87 -19.89
CA HIS A 310 17.57 -15.45 -20.21
C HIS A 310 18.86 -14.78 -19.69
N ARG A 311 19.71 -15.52 -18.98
CA ARG A 311 20.95 -15.05 -18.32
C ARG A 311 20.69 -13.93 -17.29
N VAL A 312 19.62 -14.06 -16.52
CA VAL A 312 19.27 -13.13 -15.43
C VAL A 312 19.67 -13.75 -14.10
N ALA A 313 20.29 -12.98 -13.21
CA ALA A 313 20.67 -13.46 -11.89
C ALA A 313 19.43 -13.91 -11.11
N TYR A 314 19.55 -15.01 -10.35
CA TYR A 314 18.44 -15.61 -9.62
C TYR A 314 18.83 -15.92 -8.18
N ALA A 315 17.97 -15.58 -7.23
CA ALA A 315 18.08 -15.94 -5.82
C ALA A 315 16.76 -16.54 -5.32
N HIS A 316 16.85 -17.50 -4.39
CA HIS A 316 15.70 -18.17 -3.77
C HIS A 316 15.85 -18.23 -2.25
N PRO A 317 15.77 -17.08 -1.56
CA PRO A 317 15.89 -17.03 -0.11
C PRO A 317 14.87 -17.92 0.60
N ARG A 318 15.30 -18.56 1.69
CA ARG A 318 14.48 -19.47 2.51
C ARG A 318 14.12 -18.89 3.88
N SER A 319 14.65 -17.71 4.20
CA SER A 319 14.39 -16.99 5.44
C SER A 319 14.28 -15.48 5.21
N MET A 320 13.72 -14.74 6.17
CA MET A 320 13.71 -13.27 6.11
C MET A 320 15.12 -12.68 6.05
N ALA A 321 16.08 -13.26 6.78
CA ALA A 321 17.47 -12.81 6.75
C ALA A 321 18.11 -13.00 5.37
N GLU A 322 17.85 -14.13 4.70
CA GLU A 322 18.31 -14.35 3.33
C GLU A 322 17.62 -13.45 2.31
N LEU A 323 16.31 -13.20 2.47
CA LEU A 323 15.59 -12.23 1.64
C LEU A 323 16.21 -10.85 1.80
N ASP A 324 16.47 -10.46 3.03
CA ASP A 324 17.02 -9.16 3.34
C ASP A 324 18.43 -8.98 2.75
N ALA A 325 19.28 -10.00 2.85
CA ALA A 325 20.59 -10.01 2.22
C ALA A 325 20.51 -10.01 0.68
N ALA A 326 19.55 -10.73 0.09
CA ALA A 326 19.36 -10.74 -1.35
C ALA A 326 18.90 -9.37 -1.89
N LEU A 327 18.05 -8.66 -1.13
CA LEU A 327 17.65 -7.28 -1.45
C LEU A 327 18.82 -6.32 -1.31
N ASP A 328 19.60 -6.39 -0.23
CA ASP A 328 20.78 -5.54 -0.03
C ASP A 328 21.81 -5.75 -1.16
N GLN A 329 22.03 -7.00 -1.59
CA GLN A 329 22.88 -7.29 -2.75
C GLN A 329 22.31 -6.70 -4.04
N ALA A 330 20.99 -6.80 -4.24
CA ALA A 330 20.34 -6.30 -5.45
C ALA A 330 20.29 -4.77 -5.52
N TRP A 331 20.36 -4.09 -4.38
CA TRP A 331 20.29 -2.64 -4.26
C TRP A 331 21.64 -1.95 -4.05
N GLY A 332 22.74 -2.70 -4.00
CA GLY A 332 24.10 -2.18 -3.80
C GLY A 332 24.67 -1.43 -5.02
N GLU A 333 25.90 -0.93 -4.90
CA GLU A 333 26.57 -0.13 -5.94
C GLU A 333 26.78 -0.91 -7.26
N ASP A 334 26.99 -2.22 -7.17
CA ASP A 334 27.11 -3.14 -8.32
C ASP A 334 25.76 -3.77 -8.72
N ALA A 335 24.65 -3.05 -8.52
CA ALA A 335 23.30 -3.56 -8.81
C ALA A 335 23.15 -3.99 -10.28
N GLN A 336 22.69 -5.23 -10.47
CA GLN A 336 22.38 -5.84 -11.76
C GLN A 336 20.92 -6.30 -11.79
N HIS A 337 20.42 -6.61 -12.99
CA HIS A 337 19.12 -7.25 -13.12
C HIS A 337 19.08 -8.58 -12.35
N ARG A 338 18.04 -8.77 -11.54
CA ARG A 338 17.90 -9.97 -10.72
C ARG A 338 16.45 -10.36 -10.50
N VAL A 339 16.20 -11.67 -10.40
CA VAL A 339 14.97 -12.24 -9.88
C VAL A 339 15.23 -12.83 -8.50
N ILE A 340 14.42 -12.44 -7.51
CA ILE A 340 14.39 -13.00 -6.16
C ILE A 340 13.04 -13.71 -6.01
N GLU A 341 13.05 -15.04 -6.01
CA GLU A 341 11.85 -15.83 -5.78
C GLU A 341 11.67 -16.08 -4.28
N VAL A 342 10.47 -15.83 -3.76
CA VAL A 342 10.11 -16.09 -2.37
C VAL A 342 8.95 -17.07 -2.34
N THR A 343 9.19 -18.30 -1.88
CA THR A 343 8.13 -19.30 -1.73
C THR A 343 7.35 -19.07 -0.44
N THR A 344 6.05 -18.90 -0.56
CA THR A 344 5.10 -18.73 0.56
C THR A 344 3.97 -19.75 0.45
N SER A 345 2.92 -19.62 1.26
CA SER A 345 1.78 -20.52 1.25
C SER A 345 0.48 -19.73 1.10
N ARG A 346 -0.26 -20.01 0.02
CA ARG A 346 -1.57 -19.44 -0.23
C ARG A 346 -2.55 -19.68 0.91
N ALA A 347 -2.55 -20.88 1.50
CA ALA A 347 -3.43 -21.24 2.60
C ALA A 347 -3.12 -20.44 3.87
N ARG A 348 -1.84 -20.23 4.18
CA ARG A 348 -1.42 -19.42 5.33
C ARG A 348 -1.73 -17.93 5.11
N ASN A 349 -1.59 -17.44 3.88
CA ASN A 349 -1.79 -16.02 3.57
C ASN A 349 -3.17 -15.50 4.02
N LEU A 350 -4.26 -16.20 3.64
CA LEU A 350 -5.61 -15.81 4.07
C LEU A 350 -5.77 -15.81 5.60
N VAL A 351 -5.20 -16.82 6.27
CA VAL A 351 -5.26 -16.96 7.73
C VAL A 351 -4.52 -15.80 8.41
N GLN A 352 -3.32 -15.48 7.94
CA GLN A 352 -2.48 -14.39 8.43
C GLN A 352 -3.21 -13.04 8.30
N HIS A 353 -3.75 -12.72 7.12
CA HIS A 353 -4.56 -11.50 6.93
C HIS A 353 -5.76 -11.45 7.89
N LYS A 354 -6.54 -12.52 7.98
CA LYS A 354 -7.71 -12.57 8.89
C LYS A 354 -7.32 -12.43 10.35
N MET A 355 -6.17 -12.97 10.75
CA MET A 355 -5.66 -12.85 12.10
C MET A 355 -5.28 -11.39 12.40
N ILE A 356 -4.50 -10.75 11.52
CA ILE A 356 -4.12 -9.34 11.67
C ILE A 356 -5.36 -8.44 11.67
N GLN A 357 -6.33 -8.67 10.77
CA GLN A 357 -7.59 -7.93 10.73
C GLN A 357 -8.35 -7.97 12.06
N ARG A 358 -8.49 -9.15 12.68
CA ARG A 358 -9.16 -9.28 13.99
C ARG A 358 -8.42 -8.51 15.10
N ARG A 359 -7.09 -8.61 15.13
CA ARG A 359 -6.25 -7.92 16.10
C ARG A 359 -6.36 -6.39 15.92
N CYS A 360 -6.23 -5.92 14.69
CA CYS A 360 -6.37 -4.51 14.32
C CYS A 360 -7.76 -3.96 14.64
N ALA A 361 -8.83 -4.70 14.38
CA ALA A 361 -10.19 -4.27 14.70
C ALA A 361 -10.38 -4.02 16.21
N ARG A 362 -9.85 -4.93 17.05
CA ARG A 362 -9.85 -4.76 18.50
C ARG A 362 -9.03 -3.53 18.92
N ALA A 363 -7.85 -3.33 18.33
CA ALA A 363 -7.02 -2.16 18.62
C ALA A 363 -7.72 -0.84 18.24
N ALA A 364 -8.39 -0.81 17.08
CA ALA A 364 -9.16 0.34 16.64
C ALA A 364 -10.31 0.67 17.60
N ARG A 365 -11.10 -0.35 18.00
CA ARG A 365 -12.19 -0.20 18.97
C ARG A 365 -11.70 0.33 20.31
N HIS A 366 -10.58 -0.19 20.81
CA HIS A 366 -10.00 0.26 22.08
C HIS A 366 -9.50 1.71 21.99
N ALA A 367 -8.85 2.09 20.88
CA ALA A 367 -8.37 3.45 20.66
C ALA A 367 -9.53 4.47 20.61
N LEU A 368 -10.64 4.11 19.95
CA LEU A 368 -11.86 4.93 19.96
C LEU A 368 -12.44 5.08 21.36
N GLY A 369 -12.54 3.98 22.12
CA GLY A 369 -13.07 4.00 23.49
C GLY A 369 -12.24 4.88 24.45
N LEU A 370 -10.91 4.83 24.34
CA LEU A 370 -10.02 5.70 25.11
C LEU A 370 -10.20 7.17 24.75
N SER A 371 -10.33 7.48 23.46
CA SER A 371 -10.52 8.86 22.99
C SER A 371 -11.83 9.45 23.52
N ALA A 372 -12.94 8.69 23.45
CA ALA A 372 -14.22 9.11 24.00
C ALA A 372 -14.19 9.32 25.52
N ALA A 373 -13.50 8.45 26.27
CA ALA A 373 -13.34 8.58 27.71
C ALA A 373 -12.49 9.80 28.12
N MET A 374 -11.52 10.20 27.30
CA MET A 374 -10.73 11.41 27.53
C MET A 374 -11.55 12.68 27.28
N SER A 375 -12.35 12.73 26.20
CA SER A 375 -13.24 13.86 25.92
C SER A 375 -14.30 14.05 27.02
N GLY A 376 -14.93 12.98 27.49
CA GLY A 376 -15.93 13.05 28.56
C GLY A 376 -15.36 13.47 29.93
N LYS A 377 -14.07 13.18 30.20
CA LYS A 377 -13.39 13.67 31.41
C LYS A 377 -13.03 15.16 31.34
N CYS A 378 -12.69 15.68 30.16
CA CYS A 378 -12.48 17.11 29.96
C CYS A 378 -13.78 17.90 30.19
N GLU A 379 -14.91 17.47 29.63
CA GLU A 379 -16.21 18.15 29.82
C GLU A 379 -16.68 18.16 31.28
N ALA A 380 -16.45 17.06 32.03
CA ALA A 380 -16.77 17.00 33.46
C ALA A 380 -15.88 17.94 34.30
N SER A 381 -14.61 18.15 33.92
CA SER A 381 -13.69 19.06 34.61
C SER A 381 -13.96 20.55 34.33
N VAL A 382 -14.54 20.88 33.18
CA VAL A 382 -14.90 22.27 32.80
C VAL A 382 -16.26 22.67 33.36
N SER A 383 -17.17 21.73 33.62
CA SER A 383 -18.46 22.00 34.27
C SER A 383 -18.40 22.06 35.81
N SER A 384 -17.24 21.75 36.39
CA SER A 384 -16.99 21.76 37.85
C SER A 384 -16.03 22.87 38.31
N ALA A 385 -15.62 23.76 37.40
CA ALA A 385 -14.87 25.00 37.66
C ALA A 385 -15.76 26.20 37.32
#